data_AF-A0A812TMY4-F1
#
_entry.id   AF-A0A812TMY4-F1
#
_cell.length_a   1.000
_cell.length_b   1.000
_cell.length_c   1.000
_cell.angle_alpha   90.00
_cell.angle_beta   90.00
_cell.angle_gamma   90.00
#
_symmetry.space_group_name_H-M   'P 1'
#
loop_
_entity.id
_entity.type
_entity.pdbx_description
1 polymer ?
#
loop_
_entity_poly.entity_id
_entity_poly.type
_entity_poly.pdbx_seq_one_letter_code
_entity_poly.pdbx_strand_id
1 'polypeptide(L)'
;METEPADPIAERYESPTAMTLGLIVFSSSFLGLFVAAALASHSFWEFLCASLLWPAVLLWLNWCVLVPGRGPKGRRMETVLGCLGLFLAPVCASPATRRPGPGRIIGISESAAAILCSVRALQLLRRVEAEDEAKAACEQEHSPPRTPAWGRWRRFYQMACLSWHDMDRVKALDTPREHQSHYQSTLKELLLAALGLAACALALHILPSSAFASIGLGIVKLLIICGFGAGSVVFGFYTFDRAYLFLLSYFNKLSVHSIFGPGLWQSRTIKDFWRQWNLPVQRMLLKGVFVPLRNMGYSKGCCGFLVFLASGLGHAWPFWCVGAPSWQTAMMLLFFVTQVIPLQLESKLQIQGRAWVYTVEVLLSPLFVWPLLHAFA
;
A
#
# COMPACT_ATOMS: atom_id res chain seq x y z
N MET A 1 30.81 -11.75 31.76
CA MET A 1 29.99 -11.10 30.72
C MET A 1 28.66 -11.82 30.71
N GLU A 2 27.65 -11.21 31.33
CA GLU A 2 26.27 -11.65 31.10
C GLU A 2 25.94 -11.35 29.63
N THR A 3 25.57 -12.38 28.89
CA THR A 3 25.08 -12.21 27.52
C THR A 3 23.80 -11.40 27.58
N GLU A 4 23.79 -10.24 26.91
CA GLU A 4 22.60 -9.41 26.77
C GLU A 4 21.42 -10.29 26.30
N PRO A 5 20.23 -10.19 26.92
CA PRO A 5 19.10 -11.03 26.55
C PRO A 5 18.78 -10.84 25.06
N ALA A 6 18.66 -11.95 24.33
CA ALA A 6 18.36 -11.93 22.91
C ALA A 6 17.06 -11.15 22.63
N ASP A 7 17.07 -10.30 21.59
CA ASP A 7 15.87 -9.56 21.16
C ASP A 7 14.76 -10.58 20.78
N PRO A 8 13.68 -10.68 21.57
CA PRO A 8 12.64 -11.69 21.35
C PRO A 8 11.90 -11.48 20.02
N ILE A 9 11.94 -10.27 19.46
CA ILE A 9 11.36 -9.97 18.15
C ILE A 9 12.25 -10.56 17.05
N ALA A 10 13.57 -10.34 17.14
CA ALA A 10 14.52 -10.90 16.19
C ALA A 10 14.45 -12.42 16.15
N GLU A 11 14.43 -13.08 17.32
CA GLU A 11 14.34 -14.54 17.41
C GLU A 11 13.09 -15.10 16.71
N ARG A 12 11.94 -14.43 16.87
CA ARG A 12 10.68 -14.85 16.23
C ARG A 12 10.72 -14.75 14.72
N TYR A 13 11.30 -13.68 14.17
CA TYR A 13 11.45 -13.53 12.73
C TYR A 13 12.43 -14.52 12.12
N GLU A 14 13.49 -14.89 12.85
CA GLU A 14 14.48 -15.86 12.39
C GLU A 14 14.06 -17.33 12.60
N SER A 15 12.86 -17.58 13.15
CA SER A 15 12.34 -18.93 13.31
C SER A 15 12.02 -19.62 11.97
N PRO A 16 12.14 -20.95 11.87
CA PRO A 16 11.75 -21.70 10.66
C PRO A 16 10.28 -21.49 10.27
N THR A 17 9.41 -21.31 11.27
CA THR A 17 7.99 -20.98 11.06
C THR A 17 7.82 -19.64 10.37
N ALA A 18 8.50 -18.60 10.86
CA ALA A 18 8.44 -17.27 10.25
C ALA A 18 9.02 -17.29 8.84
N MET A 19 10.14 -17.97 8.60
CA MET A 19 10.68 -18.17 7.25
C MET A 19 9.63 -18.79 6.31
N THR A 20 9.05 -19.92 6.73
CA THR A 20 8.07 -20.66 5.92
C THR A 20 6.84 -19.81 5.62
N LEU A 21 6.30 -19.14 6.63
CA LEU A 21 5.14 -18.25 6.47
C LEU A 21 5.45 -17.09 5.54
N GLY A 22 6.65 -16.48 5.66
CA GLY A 22 7.06 -15.39 4.78
C GLY A 22 7.10 -15.82 3.33
N LEU A 23 7.67 -17.00 3.06
CA LEU A 23 7.73 -17.58 1.72
C LEU A 23 6.34 -17.94 1.18
N ILE A 24 5.45 -18.47 2.01
CA ILE A 24 4.05 -18.76 1.64
C ILE A 24 3.32 -17.47 1.31
N VAL A 25 3.33 -16.46 2.20
CA VAL A 25 2.65 -15.19 1.98
C VAL A 25 3.15 -14.51 0.71
N PHE A 26 4.47 -14.47 0.53
CA PHE A 26 5.09 -13.98 -0.70
C PHE A 26 4.56 -14.75 -1.92
N SER A 27 4.72 -16.07 -1.94
CA SER A 27 4.35 -16.91 -3.09
C SER A 27 2.86 -16.86 -3.40
N SER A 28 1.99 -16.87 -2.37
CA SER A 28 0.54 -16.75 -2.53
C SER A 28 0.12 -15.38 -3.05
N SER A 29 0.76 -14.29 -2.58
CA SER A 29 0.51 -12.96 -3.13
C SER A 29 0.89 -12.92 -4.62
N PHE A 30 2.05 -13.47 -4.97
CA PHE A 30 2.48 -13.57 -6.37
C PHE A 30 1.56 -14.42 -7.22
N LEU A 31 1.14 -15.57 -6.71
CA LEU A 31 0.24 -16.47 -7.42
C LEU A 31 -1.13 -15.83 -7.63
N GLY A 32 -1.68 -15.15 -6.62
CA GLY A 32 -2.95 -14.45 -6.74
C GLY A 32 -2.92 -13.36 -7.81
N LEU A 33 -1.87 -12.53 -7.81
CA LEU A 33 -1.67 -11.49 -8.83
C LEU A 33 -1.44 -12.11 -10.22
N PHE A 34 -0.61 -13.15 -10.31
CA PHE A 34 -0.35 -13.88 -11.55
C PHE A 34 -1.65 -14.45 -12.14
N VAL A 35 -2.49 -15.09 -11.32
CA VAL A 35 -3.79 -15.63 -11.75
C VAL A 35 -4.73 -14.51 -12.17
N ALA A 36 -4.84 -13.44 -11.39
CA ALA A 36 -5.69 -12.30 -11.74
C ALA A 36 -5.28 -11.67 -13.08
N ALA A 37 -3.98 -11.46 -13.28
CA ALA A 37 -3.46 -10.90 -14.50
C ALA A 37 -3.55 -11.88 -15.68
N ALA A 38 -3.37 -13.19 -15.47
CA ALA A 38 -3.59 -14.22 -16.48
C ALA A 38 -5.06 -14.25 -16.96
N LEU A 39 -6.01 -14.20 -16.02
CA LEU A 39 -7.44 -14.19 -16.33
C LEU A 39 -7.88 -12.92 -17.06
N ALA A 40 -7.18 -11.82 -16.83
CA ALA A 40 -7.57 -10.51 -17.34
C ALA A 40 -6.77 -10.08 -18.60
N SER A 41 -5.76 -10.84 -19.01
CA SER A 41 -4.93 -10.58 -20.20
C SER A 41 -5.56 -11.17 -21.47
N HIS A 42 -5.54 -10.43 -22.57
CA HIS A 42 -6.04 -10.90 -23.87
C HIS A 42 -4.95 -11.48 -24.78
N SER A 43 -3.68 -11.35 -24.39
CA SER A 43 -2.54 -11.89 -25.14
C SER A 43 -1.41 -12.31 -24.21
N PHE A 44 -0.55 -13.19 -24.72
CA PHE A 44 0.67 -13.61 -24.01
C PHE A 44 1.60 -12.42 -23.69
N TRP A 45 1.72 -11.45 -24.59
CA TRP A 45 2.57 -10.28 -24.37
C TRP A 45 2.01 -9.33 -23.32
N GLU A 46 0.69 -9.11 -23.33
CA GLU A 46 0.01 -8.39 -22.27
C GLU A 46 0.23 -9.09 -20.92
N PHE A 47 0.05 -10.40 -20.87
CA PHE A 47 0.31 -11.20 -19.70
C PHE A 47 1.77 -11.12 -19.22
N LEU A 48 2.74 -11.25 -20.13
CA LEU A 48 4.17 -11.19 -19.80
C LEU A 48 4.56 -9.82 -19.22
N CYS A 49 4.15 -8.74 -19.88
CA CYS A 49 4.45 -7.37 -19.45
C CYS A 49 3.67 -6.96 -18.20
N ALA A 50 2.41 -7.37 -18.09
CA ALA A 50 1.52 -7.02 -16.98
C ALA A 50 1.73 -7.88 -15.74
N SER A 51 2.25 -9.10 -15.86
CA SER A 51 2.21 -10.10 -14.78
C SER A 51 3.55 -10.70 -14.41
N LEU A 52 4.54 -10.75 -15.31
CA LEU A 52 5.82 -11.44 -15.05
C LEU A 52 6.99 -10.48 -14.80
N LEU A 53 6.97 -9.31 -15.42
CA LEU A 53 7.99 -8.30 -15.19
C LEU A 53 7.97 -7.78 -13.75
N TRP A 54 6.79 -7.61 -13.15
CA TRP A 54 6.66 -7.08 -11.78
C TRP A 54 7.13 -8.05 -10.71
N PRO A 55 6.76 -9.34 -10.75
CA PRO A 55 7.37 -10.34 -9.89
C PRO A 55 8.86 -10.43 -10.06
N ALA A 56 9.38 -10.34 -11.29
CA ALA A 56 10.82 -10.36 -11.51
C ALA A 56 11.52 -9.18 -10.81
N VAL A 57 10.96 -7.97 -10.88
CA VAL A 57 11.55 -6.82 -10.17
C VAL A 57 11.35 -6.90 -8.66
N LEU A 58 10.18 -7.31 -8.17
CA LEU A 58 9.98 -7.50 -6.73
C LEU A 58 10.91 -8.59 -6.18
N LEU A 59 11.10 -9.70 -6.90
CA LEU A 59 12.10 -10.72 -6.59
C LEU A 59 13.51 -10.13 -6.59
N TRP A 60 13.87 -9.32 -7.58
CA TRP A 60 15.16 -8.63 -7.64
C TRP A 60 15.37 -7.70 -6.44
N LEU A 61 14.36 -6.90 -6.07
CA LEU A 61 14.43 -6.02 -4.90
C LEU A 61 14.58 -6.80 -3.60
N ASN A 62 13.85 -7.91 -3.47
CA ASN A 62 14.01 -8.82 -2.34
C ASN A 62 15.40 -9.45 -2.31
N TRP A 63 15.96 -9.83 -3.46
CA TRP A 63 17.32 -10.31 -3.57
C TRP A 63 18.35 -9.27 -3.11
N CYS A 64 18.24 -8.02 -3.58
CA CYS A 64 19.12 -6.91 -3.15
C CYS A 64 19.13 -6.69 -1.63
N VAL A 65 18.04 -7.06 -0.94
CA VAL A 65 17.90 -6.93 0.51
C VAL A 65 18.42 -8.15 1.25
N LEU A 66 18.14 -9.34 0.72
CA LEU A 66 18.49 -10.63 1.32
C LEU A 66 19.98 -10.97 1.26
N VAL A 67 20.74 -10.34 0.35
CA VAL A 67 22.18 -10.58 0.17
C VAL A 67 22.98 -9.44 0.81
N PRO A 68 23.32 -9.53 2.12
CA PRO A 68 24.24 -8.58 2.75
C PRO A 68 25.63 -8.71 2.11
N GLY A 69 26.25 -7.59 1.73
CA GLY A 69 27.68 -7.59 1.33
C GLY A 69 28.09 -6.66 0.18
N ARG A 70 27.17 -6.13 -0.63
CA ARG A 70 27.52 -5.06 -1.59
C ARG A 70 27.48 -3.70 -0.90
N GLY A 71 28.51 -2.88 -1.05
CA GLY A 71 28.58 -1.55 -0.42
C GLY A 71 27.38 -0.65 -0.78
N PRO A 72 27.04 0.34 0.07
CA PRO A 72 25.79 1.13 -0.02
C PRO A 72 25.62 1.88 -1.34
N LYS A 73 26.73 2.26 -2.00
CA LYS A 73 26.71 2.93 -3.31
C LYS A 73 26.21 2.02 -4.44
N GLY A 74 26.58 0.74 -4.45
CA GLY A 74 26.17 -0.22 -5.49
C GLY A 74 24.69 -0.53 -5.45
N ARG A 75 24.16 -0.81 -4.24
CA ARG A 75 22.73 -1.11 -4.03
C ARG A 75 21.83 0.06 -4.40
N ARG A 76 22.25 1.31 -4.11
CA ARG A 76 21.46 2.51 -4.46
C ARG A 76 21.24 2.64 -5.96
N MET A 77 22.28 2.39 -6.77
CA MET A 77 22.16 2.50 -8.23
C MET A 77 21.30 1.38 -8.80
N GLU A 78 21.51 0.13 -8.37
CA GLU A 78 20.70 -1.02 -8.79
C GLU A 78 19.22 -0.83 -8.48
N THR A 79 18.88 -0.29 -7.31
CA THR A 79 17.47 -0.05 -6.98
C THR A 79 16.88 1.15 -7.71
N VAL A 80 17.64 2.23 -7.92
CA VAL A 80 17.17 3.36 -8.74
C VAL A 80 16.91 2.90 -10.17
N LEU A 81 17.80 2.10 -10.74
CA LEU A 81 17.62 1.50 -12.06
C LEU A 81 16.44 0.54 -12.07
N GLY A 82 16.23 -0.24 -11.00
CA GLY A 82 15.04 -1.08 -10.82
C GLY A 82 13.76 -0.25 -10.82
N CYS A 83 13.66 0.80 -10.00
CA CYS A 83 12.51 1.72 -9.97
C CYS A 83 12.29 2.44 -11.30
N LEU A 84 13.35 2.85 -11.99
CA LEU A 84 13.27 3.49 -13.29
C LEU A 84 12.79 2.51 -14.36
N GLY A 85 13.33 1.29 -14.37
CA GLY A 85 12.87 0.21 -15.22
C GLY A 85 11.40 -0.11 -14.95
N LEU A 86 10.98 -0.10 -13.68
CA LEU A 86 9.59 -0.31 -13.31
C LEU A 86 8.66 0.77 -13.85
N PHE A 87 9.12 2.02 -13.81
CA PHE A 87 8.35 3.16 -14.29
C PHE A 87 8.28 3.21 -15.82
N LEU A 88 9.37 2.84 -16.51
CA LEU A 88 9.46 2.91 -17.97
C LEU A 88 8.88 1.69 -18.68
N ALA A 89 8.93 0.51 -18.09
CA ALA A 89 8.45 -0.71 -18.72
C ALA A 89 6.99 -0.68 -19.21
N PRO A 90 6.00 -0.09 -18.47
CA PRO A 90 4.63 0.03 -18.96
C PRO A 90 4.53 0.99 -20.16
N VAL A 91 5.38 2.02 -20.19
CA VAL A 91 5.45 2.99 -21.29
C VAL A 91 6.00 2.32 -22.56
N CYS A 92 7.06 1.53 -22.41
CA CYS A 92 7.70 0.81 -23.53
C CYS A 92 6.83 -0.32 -24.10
N ALA A 93 5.93 -0.91 -23.30
CA ALA A 93 4.99 -1.94 -23.75
C ALA A 93 3.77 -1.38 -24.51
N SER A 94 3.64 -0.06 -24.62
CA SER A 94 2.44 0.62 -25.11
C SER A 94 2.08 0.56 -26.61
N PRO A 95 2.91 0.13 -27.60
CA PRO A 95 2.47 0.26 -29.00
C PRO A 95 1.51 -0.83 -29.53
N ALA A 96 1.37 -1.99 -28.89
CA ALA A 96 0.93 -3.18 -29.63
C ALA A 96 -0.60 -3.45 -29.68
N THR A 97 -1.43 -2.96 -28.76
CA THR A 97 -2.87 -3.29 -28.77
C THR A 97 -3.76 -2.10 -28.38
N ARG A 98 -4.71 -1.77 -29.25
CA ARG A 98 -5.56 -0.56 -29.18
C ARG A 98 -6.73 -0.61 -28.19
N ARG A 99 -6.87 -1.68 -27.39
CA ARG A 99 -7.94 -1.77 -26.39
C ARG A 99 -7.37 -2.07 -25.01
N PRO A 100 -7.54 -1.18 -24.01
CA PRO A 100 -7.20 -1.48 -22.63
C PRO A 100 -8.11 -2.61 -22.14
N GLY A 101 -7.54 -3.79 -21.90
CA GLY A 101 -8.20 -4.85 -21.14
C GLY A 101 -8.06 -4.60 -19.63
N PRO A 102 -8.95 -5.17 -18.80
CA PRO A 102 -8.86 -5.07 -17.35
C PRO A 102 -7.53 -5.63 -16.80
N GLY A 103 -6.92 -6.61 -17.47
CA GLY A 103 -5.63 -7.18 -17.05
C GLY A 103 -4.48 -6.20 -17.19
N ARG A 104 -4.50 -5.37 -18.23
CA ARG A 104 -3.54 -4.28 -18.38
C ARG A 104 -3.64 -3.29 -17.23
N ILE A 105 -4.85 -2.92 -16.81
CA ILE A 105 -5.06 -1.95 -15.72
C ILE A 105 -4.60 -2.54 -14.39
N ILE A 106 -4.96 -3.79 -14.12
CA ILE A 106 -4.53 -4.51 -12.93
C ILE A 106 -3.00 -4.57 -12.89
N GLY A 107 -2.35 -5.07 -13.95
CA GLY A 107 -0.90 -5.19 -13.99
C GLY A 107 -0.17 -3.86 -13.89
N ILE A 108 -0.68 -2.77 -14.47
CA ILE A 108 -0.03 -1.45 -14.31
C ILE A 108 -0.28 -0.84 -12.93
N SER A 109 -1.46 -1.07 -12.34
CA SER A 109 -1.75 -0.65 -10.96
C SER A 109 -0.85 -1.40 -9.98
N GLU A 110 -0.57 -2.67 -10.24
CA GLU A 110 0.42 -3.46 -9.52
C GLU A 110 1.83 -2.88 -9.68
N SER A 111 2.22 -2.43 -10.88
CA SER A 111 3.52 -1.76 -11.06
C SER A 111 3.61 -0.49 -10.23
N ALA A 112 2.56 0.32 -10.21
CA ALA A 112 2.52 1.54 -9.40
C ALA A 112 2.64 1.20 -7.92
N ALA A 113 1.90 0.19 -7.43
CA ALA A 113 2.02 -0.30 -6.06
C ALA A 113 3.43 -0.85 -5.76
N ALA A 114 4.03 -1.59 -6.69
CA ALA A 114 5.38 -2.12 -6.57
C ALA A 114 6.42 -0.99 -6.51
N ILE A 115 6.30 0.06 -7.33
CA ILE A 115 7.17 1.24 -7.28
C ILE A 115 7.06 1.91 -5.91
N LEU A 116 5.84 2.12 -5.41
CA LEU A 116 5.61 2.71 -4.08
C LEU A 116 6.25 1.86 -2.98
N CYS A 117 6.06 0.55 -3.03
CA CYS A 117 6.70 -0.40 -2.13
C CYS A 117 8.23 -0.33 -2.24
N SER A 118 8.78 -0.20 -3.45
CA SER A 118 10.21 -0.11 -3.72
C SER A 118 10.83 1.17 -3.17
N VAL A 119 10.14 2.31 -3.33
CA VAL A 119 10.57 3.59 -2.77
C VAL A 119 10.53 3.55 -1.25
N ARG A 120 9.47 2.97 -0.66
CA ARG A 120 9.38 2.83 0.78
C ARG A 120 10.44 1.87 1.34
N ALA A 121 10.62 0.75 0.67
CA ALA A 121 11.69 -0.22 0.91
C ALA A 121 13.05 0.49 0.93
N LEU A 122 13.38 1.29 -0.09
CA LEU A 122 14.62 2.06 -0.13
C LEU A 122 14.80 3.00 1.06
N GLN A 123 13.73 3.71 1.45
CA GLN A 123 13.78 4.60 2.62
C GLN A 123 14.05 3.82 3.91
N LEU A 124 13.53 2.59 4.01
CA LEU A 124 13.72 1.70 5.16
C LEU A 124 15.11 1.06 5.15
N LEU A 125 15.58 0.57 4.00
CA LEU A 125 16.89 -0.06 3.87
C LEU A 125 18.01 0.88 4.33
N ARG A 126 17.95 2.16 3.93
CA ARG A 126 18.92 3.17 4.41
C ARG A 126 18.95 3.31 5.92
N ARG A 127 17.79 3.20 6.56
CA ARG A 127 17.68 3.27 8.02
C ARG A 127 18.30 2.03 8.65
N VAL A 128 17.94 0.84 8.15
CA VAL A 128 18.50 -0.44 8.63
C VAL A 128 20.02 -0.46 8.48
N GLU A 129 20.53 -0.03 7.33
CA GLU A 129 21.98 0.07 7.08
C GLU A 129 22.65 1.07 8.03
N ALA A 130 22.04 2.22 8.29
CA ALA A 130 22.58 3.18 9.26
C ALA A 130 22.58 2.63 10.70
N GLU A 131 21.58 1.84 11.08
CA GLU A 131 21.53 1.16 12.39
C GLU A 131 22.59 0.04 12.47
N ASP A 132 22.80 -0.72 11.40
CA ASP A 132 23.88 -1.72 11.31
C ASP A 132 25.26 -1.05 11.41
N GLU A 133 25.48 0.07 10.71
CA GLU A 133 26.74 0.84 10.73
C GLU A 133 27.00 1.43 12.13
N ALA A 134 25.98 2.00 12.76
CA ALA A 134 26.09 2.52 14.12
C ALA A 134 26.43 1.41 15.13
N LYS A 135 25.78 0.25 15.02
CA LYS A 135 26.08 -0.92 15.86
C LYS A 135 27.51 -1.42 15.61
N ALA A 136 27.93 -1.52 14.36
CA ALA A 136 29.28 -1.95 14.00
C ALA A 136 30.36 -0.98 14.52
N ALA A 137 30.11 0.33 14.50
CA ALA A 137 31.01 1.34 15.05
C ALA A 137 31.15 1.21 16.58
N CYS A 138 30.06 0.95 17.30
CA CYS A 138 30.11 0.67 18.74
C CYS A 138 30.84 -0.65 19.06
N GLU A 139 30.64 -1.68 18.25
CA GLU A 139 31.26 -3.00 18.48
C GLU A 139 32.77 -3.01 18.13
N GLN A 140 33.21 -2.22 17.14
CA GLN A 140 34.62 -2.15 16.72
C GLN A 140 35.59 -1.73 17.84
N GLU A 141 35.14 -1.01 18.86
CA GLU A 141 35.97 -0.74 20.05
C GLU A 141 36.31 -2.01 20.84
N HIS A 142 35.53 -3.09 20.69
CA HIS A 142 35.61 -4.26 21.56
C HIS A 142 35.73 -5.61 20.82
N SER A 143 35.38 -5.73 19.52
CA SER A 143 35.54 -6.92 18.66
C SER A 143 34.96 -6.71 17.24
N PRO A 144 35.27 -7.54 16.23
CA PRO A 144 34.56 -7.49 14.95
C PRO A 144 33.05 -7.77 15.14
N PRO A 145 32.18 -7.02 14.45
CA PRO A 145 30.74 -7.15 14.63
C PRO A 145 30.25 -8.53 14.20
N ARG A 146 29.61 -9.25 15.13
CA ARG A 146 29.25 -10.66 14.92
C ARG A 146 27.90 -10.82 14.23
N THR A 147 26.98 -9.86 14.33
CA THR A 147 25.64 -9.96 13.75
C THR A 147 25.06 -8.60 13.32
N PRO A 148 24.40 -8.52 12.15
CA PRO A 148 23.65 -7.32 11.78
C PRO A 148 22.58 -6.97 12.83
N ALA A 149 22.24 -5.69 12.97
CA ALA A 149 21.20 -5.21 13.86
C ALA A 149 19.82 -5.77 13.46
N TRP A 150 19.62 -6.01 12.17
CA TRP A 150 18.43 -6.66 11.63
C TRP A 150 18.74 -8.03 11.06
N GLY A 151 18.07 -9.07 11.57
CA GLY A 151 18.10 -10.43 11.04
C GLY A 151 17.60 -10.52 9.58
N ARG A 152 18.00 -11.60 8.89
CA ARG A 152 17.75 -11.81 7.46
C ARG A 152 16.25 -11.86 7.15
N TRP A 153 15.49 -12.59 7.96
CA TRP A 153 14.06 -12.77 7.75
C TRP A 153 13.26 -11.55 8.19
N ARG A 154 13.71 -10.81 9.21
CA ARG A 154 13.08 -9.52 9.53
C ARG A 154 13.17 -8.55 8.34
N ARG A 155 14.34 -8.49 7.66
CA ARG A 155 14.49 -7.71 6.41
C ARG A 155 13.60 -8.25 5.28
N PHE A 156 13.50 -9.57 5.15
CA PHE A 156 12.59 -10.20 4.19
C PHE A 156 11.16 -9.76 4.43
N TYR A 157 10.60 -9.89 5.63
CA TYR A 157 9.24 -9.46 5.94
C TYR A 157 9.01 -7.97 5.66
N GLN A 158 10.01 -7.13 5.94
CA GLN A 158 9.93 -5.70 5.69
C GLN A 158 9.79 -5.35 4.19
N MET A 159 10.28 -6.22 3.29
CA MET A 159 10.39 -5.94 1.84
C MET A 159 9.52 -6.86 0.96
N ALA A 160 9.40 -8.13 1.34
CA ALA A 160 8.76 -9.21 0.59
C ALA A 160 7.26 -9.27 0.82
N CYS A 161 6.80 -8.96 2.03
CA CYS A 161 5.38 -9.01 2.36
C CYS A 161 4.62 -7.76 1.93
N LEU A 162 5.13 -7.05 0.91
CA LEU A 162 4.66 -5.75 0.48
C LEU A 162 4.75 -4.77 1.67
N SER A 163 5.75 -3.90 1.72
CA SER A 163 6.14 -2.98 2.82
C SER A 163 5.05 -2.04 3.44
N TRP A 164 3.78 -2.40 3.34
CA TRP A 164 2.61 -1.77 3.89
C TRP A 164 2.52 -1.85 5.40
N HIS A 165 3.24 -2.75 6.08
CA HIS A 165 3.16 -2.82 7.54
C HIS A 165 4.41 -2.24 8.21
N ASP A 166 4.19 -1.57 9.33
CA ASP A 166 5.21 -0.89 10.09
C ASP A 166 5.94 -1.85 11.03
N MET A 167 7.01 -2.48 10.54
CA MET A 167 7.80 -3.44 11.34
C MET A 167 8.75 -2.75 12.34
N ASP A 168 8.69 -1.43 12.43
CA ASP A 168 9.40 -0.65 13.45
C ASP A 168 8.67 -0.72 14.80
N ARG A 169 7.36 -1.01 14.80
CA ARG A 169 6.50 -1.03 15.99
C ARG A 169 5.90 -2.42 16.22
N VAL A 170 6.77 -3.42 16.21
CA VAL A 170 6.40 -4.82 16.48
C VAL A 170 6.49 -5.06 17.98
N LYS A 171 5.51 -5.79 18.52
CA LYS A 171 5.52 -6.26 19.91
C LYS A 171 5.52 -7.78 19.93
N ALA A 172 6.40 -8.37 20.72
CA ALA A 172 6.35 -9.79 21.06
C ALA A 172 5.16 -10.07 22.00
N LEU A 173 4.33 -11.05 21.63
CA LEU A 173 3.24 -11.57 22.46
C LEU A 173 3.80 -12.71 23.34
N ASP A 174 4.18 -12.39 24.57
CA ASP A 174 4.97 -13.30 25.41
C ASP A 174 4.12 -14.29 26.20
N THR A 175 2.91 -13.88 26.59
CA THR A 175 2.02 -14.74 27.36
C THR A 175 1.02 -15.47 26.45
N PRO A 176 0.66 -16.75 26.75
CA PRO A 176 -0.35 -17.48 25.99
C PRO A 176 -1.69 -16.74 25.93
N ARG A 177 -2.09 -16.07 27.02
CA ARG A 177 -3.33 -15.30 27.09
C ARG A 177 -3.32 -14.08 26.18
N GLU A 178 -2.21 -13.34 26.16
CA GLU A 178 -2.06 -12.18 25.27
C GLU A 178 -2.04 -12.61 23.80
N HIS A 179 -1.28 -13.65 23.48
CA HIS A 179 -1.25 -14.24 22.14
C HIS A 179 -2.64 -14.66 21.68
N GLN A 180 -3.37 -15.42 22.52
CA GLN A 180 -4.72 -15.88 22.25
C GLN A 180 -5.71 -14.74 22.03
N SER A 181 -5.72 -13.77 22.96
CA SER A 181 -6.61 -12.62 22.86
C SER A 181 -6.33 -11.79 21.61
N HIS A 182 -5.05 -11.62 21.24
CA HIS A 182 -4.68 -10.82 20.08
C HIS A 182 -5.12 -11.47 18.77
N TYR A 183 -4.76 -12.74 18.51
CA TYR A 183 -5.12 -13.37 17.24
C TYR A 183 -6.64 -13.55 17.09
N GLN A 184 -7.37 -13.81 18.19
CA GLN A 184 -8.83 -13.93 18.14
C GLN A 184 -9.49 -12.60 17.79
N SER A 185 -9.00 -11.49 18.35
CA SER A 185 -9.46 -10.15 17.99
C SER A 185 -9.22 -9.87 16.51
N THR A 186 -8.01 -10.12 16.02
CA THR A 186 -7.65 -9.89 14.62
C THR A 186 -8.44 -10.79 13.66
N LEU A 187 -8.69 -12.05 14.02
CA LEU A 187 -9.52 -12.97 13.24
C LEU A 187 -10.97 -12.47 13.14
N LYS A 188 -11.54 -12.00 14.25
CA LYS A 188 -12.89 -11.41 14.24
C LYS A 188 -12.97 -10.22 13.30
N GLU A 189 -12.00 -9.32 13.36
CA GLU A 189 -11.95 -8.15 12.47
C GLU A 189 -11.73 -8.55 11.01
N LEU A 190 -10.91 -9.56 10.73
CA LEU A 190 -10.74 -10.13 9.38
C LEU A 190 -12.06 -10.65 8.82
N LEU A 191 -12.80 -11.44 9.60
CA LEU A 191 -14.10 -11.97 9.17
C LEU A 191 -15.11 -10.84 8.91
N LEU A 192 -15.15 -9.82 9.78
CA LEU A 192 -16.00 -8.64 9.57
C LEU A 192 -15.60 -7.85 8.33
N ALA A 193 -14.29 -7.69 8.07
CA ALA A 193 -13.79 -7.02 6.88
C ALA A 193 -14.19 -7.78 5.60
N ALA A 194 -14.03 -9.09 5.59
CA ALA A 194 -14.39 -9.95 4.46
C ALA A 194 -15.91 -9.95 4.21
N LEU A 195 -16.72 -9.98 5.26
CA LEU A 195 -18.18 -9.84 5.16
C LEU A 195 -18.58 -8.48 4.60
N GLY A 196 -17.94 -7.39 5.05
CA GLY A 196 -18.17 -6.04 4.53
C GLY A 196 -17.82 -5.93 3.04
N LEU A 197 -16.69 -6.53 2.62
CA LEU A 197 -16.30 -6.61 1.22
C LEU A 197 -17.32 -7.39 0.39
N ALA A 198 -17.73 -8.57 0.84
CA ALA A 198 -18.72 -9.40 0.16
C ALA A 198 -20.08 -8.68 0.04
N ALA A 199 -20.51 -7.98 1.09
CA ALA A 199 -21.75 -7.20 1.08
C ALA A 199 -21.70 -6.05 0.06
N CYS A 200 -20.57 -5.31 -0.01
CA CYS A 200 -20.40 -4.24 -1.00
C CYS A 200 -20.37 -4.80 -2.42
N ALA A 201 -19.66 -5.90 -2.65
CA ALA A 201 -19.60 -6.56 -3.96
C ALA A 201 -20.98 -7.09 -4.39
N LEU A 202 -21.73 -7.70 -3.48
CA LEU A 202 -23.10 -8.18 -3.74
C LEU A 202 -24.04 -7.01 -4.05
N ALA A 203 -23.94 -5.90 -3.31
CA ALA A 203 -24.73 -4.71 -3.57
C ALA A 203 -24.45 -4.15 -4.98
N LEU A 204 -23.18 -4.06 -5.39
CA LEU A 204 -22.81 -3.64 -6.74
C LEU A 204 -23.35 -4.58 -7.82
N HIS A 205 -23.43 -5.88 -7.54
CA HIS A 205 -23.97 -6.86 -8.49
C HIS A 205 -25.50 -6.78 -8.63
N ILE A 206 -26.22 -6.49 -7.54
CA ILE A 206 -27.69 -6.39 -7.53
C ILE A 206 -28.17 -5.04 -8.08
N LEU A 207 -27.42 -3.97 -7.88
CA LEU A 207 -27.83 -2.63 -8.31
C LEU A 207 -27.94 -2.58 -9.84
N PRO A 208 -29.16 -2.36 -10.40
CA PRO A 208 -29.40 -2.51 -11.82
C PRO A 208 -28.62 -1.46 -12.62
N SER A 209 -28.03 -1.84 -13.75
CA SER A 209 -27.34 -0.94 -14.68
C SER A 209 -28.29 -0.10 -15.55
N SER A 210 -29.61 -0.33 -15.48
CA SER A 210 -30.60 0.26 -16.39
C SER A 210 -30.77 1.79 -16.28
N ALA A 211 -31.24 2.37 -17.39
CA ALA A 211 -31.27 3.80 -17.69
C ALA A 211 -32.08 4.67 -16.71
N PHE A 212 -31.67 5.94 -16.63
CA PHE A 212 -32.15 6.93 -15.68
C PHE A 212 -33.57 7.42 -16.00
N ALA A 213 -34.50 7.31 -15.04
CA ALA A 213 -35.85 7.87 -15.16
C ALA A 213 -35.88 9.41 -14.94
N SER A 214 -34.90 9.96 -14.21
CA SER A 214 -34.70 11.41 -14.03
C SER A 214 -33.26 11.73 -13.61
N ILE A 215 -32.81 12.98 -13.82
CA ILE A 215 -31.45 13.44 -13.45
C ILE A 215 -31.20 13.28 -11.95
N GLY A 216 -32.17 13.66 -11.10
CA GLY A 216 -32.04 13.56 -9.65
C GLY A 216 -31.89 12.13 -9.16
N LEU A 217 -32.73 11.21 -9.68
CA LEU A 217 -32.59 9.78 -9.39
C LEU A 217 -31.26 9.22 -9.91
N GLY A 218 -30.75 9.77 -11.00
CA GLY A 218 -29.44 9.40 -11.54
C GLY A 218 -28.27 9.76 -10.65
N ILE A 219 -28.26 10.97 -10.07
CA ILE A 219 -27.21 11.39 -9.13
C ILE A 219 -27.24 10.51 -7.87
N VAL A 220 -28.42 10.27 -7.29
CA VAL A 220 -28.55 9.41 -6.11
C VAL A 220 -28.06 8.00 -6.40
N LYS A 221 -28.48 7.41 -7.52
CA LYS A 221 -28.03 6.09 -7.94
C LYS A 221 -26.51 6.03 -8.15
N LEU A 222 -25.92 7.04 -8.80
CA LEU A 222 -24.47 7.15 -8.98
C LEU A 222 -23.74 7.18 -7.64
N LEU A 223 -24.22 7.99 -6.68
CA LEU A 223 -23.62 8.09 -5.35
C LEU A 223 -23.74 6.79 -4.56
N ILE A 224 -24.85 6.05 -4.70
CA ILE A 224 -25.02 4.73 -4.07
C ILE A 224 -24.02 3.72 -4.65
N ILE A 225 -23.95 3.62 -5.99
CA ILE A 225 -23.01 2.71 -6.66
C ILE A 225 -21.57 3.06 -6.30
N CYS A 226 -21.19 4.33 -6.38
CA CYS A 226 -19.84 4.77 -6.05
C CYS A 226 -19.53 4.63 -4.55
N GLY A 227 -20.53 4.82 -3.69
CA GLY A 227 -20.41 4.58 -2.25
C GLY A 227 -20.12 3.12 -1.93
N PHE A 228 -20.85 2.18 -2.54
CA PHE A 228 -20.55 0.74 -2.38
C PHE A 228 -19.20 0.36 -3.02
N GLY A 229 -18.84 0.94 -4.16
CA GLY A 229 -17.52 0.71 -4.75
C GLY A 229 -16.36 1.24 -3.90
N ALA A 230 -16.52 2.42 -3.28
CA ALA A 230 -15.56 2.93 -2.30
C ALA A 230 -15.51 2.01 -1.06
N GLY A 231 -16.65 1.51 -0.61
CA GLY A 231 -16.76 0.48 0.42
C GLY A 231 -15.95 -0.78 0.08
N SER A 232 -16.09 -1.30 -1.14
CA SER A 232 -15.30 -2.46 -1.63
C SER A 232 -13.80 -2.19 -1.58
N VAL A 233 -13.35 -0.99 -1.98
CA VAL A 233 -11.93 -0.61 -1.90
C VAL A 233 -11.47 -0.61 -0.44
N VAL A 234 -12.22 0.07 0.44
CA VAL A 234 -11.88 0.19 1.87
C VAL A 234 -11.85 -1.17 2.57
N PHE A 235 -12.89 -1.98 2.40
CA PHE A 235 -12.95 -3.32 2.99
C PHE A 235 -11.94 -4.29 2.35
N GLY A 236 -11.58 -4.08 1.09
CA GLY A 236 -10.50 -4.81 0.43
C GLY A 236 -9.16 -4.58 1.12
N PHE A 237 -8.76 -3.31 1.29
CA PHE A 237 -7.54 -2.98 2.04
C PHE A 237 -7.62 -3.42 3.51
N TYR A 238 -8.79 -3.33 4.15
CA TYR A 238 -8.98 -3.76 5.53
C TYR A 238 -8.85 -5.28 5.69
N THR A 239 -9.39 -6.06 4.75
CA THR A 239 -9.23 -7.52 4.71
C THR A 239 -7.76 -7.89 4.52
N PHE A 240 -7.06 -7.22 3.61
CA PHE A 240 -5.63 -7.42 3.39
C PHE A 240 -4.80 -7.15 4.66
N ASP A 241 -5.01 -6.01 5.31
CA ASP A 241 -4.35 -5.65 6.58
C ASP A 241 -4.62 -6.69 7.67
N ARG A 242 -5.89 -7.02 7.93
CA ARG A 242 -6.23 -7.98 9.00
C ARG A 242 -5.73 -9.39 8.71
N ALA A 243 -5.71 -9.82 7.45
CA ALA A 243 -5.16 -11.12 7.08
C ALA A 243 -3.66 -11.19 7.40
N TYR A 244 -2.91 -10.15 7.05
CA TYR A 244 -1.48 -10.07 7.36
C TYR A 244 -1.21 -10.07 8.87
N LEU A 245 -1.94 -9.25 9.63
CA LEU A 245 -1.81 -9.18 11.08
C LEU A 245 -2.19 -10.51 11.76
N PHE A 246 -3.22 -11.19 11.24
CA PHE A 246 -3.63 -12.49 11.76
C PHE A 246 -2.53 -13.53 11.59
N LEU A 247 -1.92 -13.60 10.40
CA LEU A 247 -0.84 -14.55 10.11
C LEU A 247 0.37 -14.33 11.03
N LEU A 248 0.81 -13.08 11.19
CA LEU A 248 1.92 -12.75 12.09
C LEU A 248 1.59 -13.03 13.56
N SER A 249 0.38 -12.67 14.00
CA SER A 249 -0.04 -12.92 15.37
C SER A 249 -0.15 -14.41 15.65
N TYR A 250 -0.82 -15.17 14.78
CA TYR A 250 -1.13 -16.57 15.02
C TYR A 250 0.15 -17.44 14.99
N PHE A 251 0.95 -17.33 13.93
CA PHE A 251 2.11 -18.20 13.71
C PHE A 251 3.39 -17.68 14.37
N ASN A 252 3.65 -16.37 14.32
CA ASN A 252 4.92 -15.80 14.78
C ASN A 252 4.82 -15.21 16.19
N LYS A 253 3.63 -15.15 16.79
CA LYS A 253 3.37 -14.49 18.08
C LYS A 253 3.78 -13.02 18.07
N LEU A 254 3.56 -12.32 16.95
CA LEU A 254 3.93 -10.92 16.79
C LEU A 254 2.69 -10.06 16.61
N SER A 255 2.65 -8.94 17.33
CA SER A 255 1.68 -7.88 17.09
C SER A 255 2.33 -6.79 16.27
N VAL A 256 1.72 -6.47 15.13
CA VAL A 256 2.17 -5.40 14.23
C VAL A 256 1.06 -4.36 14.14
N HIS A 257 1.46 -3.10 14.01
CA HIS A 257 0.48 -2.03 13.82
C HIS A 257 -0.15 -2.12 12.44
N SER A 258 -1.45 -1.87 12.41
CA SER A 258 -2.21 -1.77 11.18
C SER A 258 -1.70 -0.67 10.27
N ILE A 259 -1.93 -0.85 8.97
CA ILE A 259 -1.73 0.17 7.93
C ILE A 259 -2.69 1.34 8.10
N PHE A 260 -3.76 1.15 8.88
CA PHE A 260 -4.71 2.17 9.27
C PHE A 260 -4.40 2.71 10.66
N GLY A 261 -4.46 4.03 10.82
CA GLY A 261 -4.35 4.67 12.12
C GLY A 261 -5.49 4.23 13.06
N PRO A 262 -5.23 4.13 14.38
CA PRO A 262 -6.18 3.60 15.35
C PRO A 262 -7.49 4.41 15.45
N GLY A 263 -7.48 5.68 15.02
CA GLY A 263 -8.64 6.55 15.01
C GLY A 263 -9.20 6.81 13.61
N LEU A 264 -8.84 6.02 12.59
CA LEU A 264 -9.28 6.25 11.20
C LEU A 264 -10.80 6.35 11.13
N TRP A 265 -11.49 5.35 11.69
CA TRP A 265 -12.95 5.25 11.70
C TRP A 265 -13.62 6.28 12.63
N GLN A 266 -12.85 6.92 13.51
CA GLN A 266 -13.31 7.95 14.43
C GLN A 266 -12.89 9.35 13.98
N SER A 267 -12.30 9.48 12.79
CA SER A 267 -11.86 10.77 12.25
C SER A 267 -13.02 11.74 12.19
N ARG A 268 -12.83 12.91 12.79
CA ARG A 268 -13.81 14.00 12.78
C ARG A 268 -13.47 15.07 11.74
N THR A 269 -12.33 14.93 11.08
CA THR A 269 -11.82 15.85 10.08
C THR A 269 -11.24 15.06 8.90
N ILE A 270 -11.34 15.61 7.69
CA ILE A 270 -10.76 15.06 6.45
C ILE A 270 -9.24 14.97 6.60
N LYS A 271 -8.65 15.96 7.29
CA LYS A 271 -7.22 15.97 7.60
C LYS A 271 -6.81 14.78 8.44
N ASP A 272 -7.58 14.44 9.48
CA ASP A 272 -7.26 13.30 10.34
C ASP A 272 -7.52 11.97 9.63
N PHE A 273 -8.53 11.91 8.75
CA PHE A 273 -8.79 10.74 7.91
C PHE A 273 -7.58 10.44 7.01
N TRP A 274 -7.13 11.38 6.18
CA TRP A 274 -6.01 11.17 5.26
C TRP A 274 -4.65 10.97 5.97
N ARG A 275 -4.52 11.40 7.23
CA ARG A 275 -3.32 11.13 8.05
C ARG A 275 -3.29 9.70 8.59
N GLN A 276 -4.44 9.07 8.69
CA GLN A 276 -4.62 7.73 9.24
C GLN A 276 -4.90 6.69 8.17
N TRP A 277 -5.31 7.12 6.97
CA TRP A 277 -5.46 6.27 5.82
C TRP A 277 -4.08 5.89 5.28
N ASN A 278 -3.81 4.59 5.17
CA ASN A 278 -2.65 4.07 4.48
C ASN A 278 -1.33 4.72 4.95
N LEU A 279 -1.03 4.52 6.23
CA LEU A 279 0.15 5.07 6.91
C LEU A 279 1.47 4.90 6.14
N PRO A 280 1.74 3.78 5.44
CA PRO A 280 2.96 3.63 4.63
C PRO A 280 3.09 4.68 3.54
N VAL A 281 2.04 4.87 2.73
CA VAL A 281 2.02 5.85 1.65
C VAL A 281 2.05 7.26 2.23
N GLN A 282 1.30 7.49 3.30
CA GLN A 282 1.31 8.76 4.03
C GLN A 282 2.73 9.16 4.47
N ARG A 283 3.47 8.23 5.09
CA ARG A 283 4.84 8.48 5.57
C ARG A 283 5.83 8.64 4.42
N MET A 284 5.66 7.84 3.37
CA MET A 284 6.49 7.93 2.17
C MET A 284 6.35 9.31 1.53
N LEU A 285 5.13 9.82 1.37
CA LEU A 285 4.87 11.16 0.83
C LEU A 285 5.30 12.28 1.80
N LEU A 286 5.12 12.08 3.11
CA LEU A 286 5.60 13.02 4.12
C LEU A 286 7.13 13.21 4.02
N LYS A 287 7.88 12.11 4.00
CA LYS A 287 9.36 12.14 3.95
C LYS A 287 9.91 12.48 2.57
N GLY A 288 9.24 12.03 1.51
CA GLY A 288 9.71 12.15 0.13
C GLY A 288 9.29 13.44 -0.57
N VAL A 289 8.17 14.04 -0.17
CA VAL A 289 7.59 15.21 -0.84
C VAL A 289 7.43 16.37 0.15
N PHE A 290 6.67 16.18 1.23
CA PHE A 290 6.28 17.28 2.12
C PHE A 290 7.46 17.91 2.87
N VAL A 291 8.27 17.10 3.56
CA VAL A 291 9.41 17.59 4.37
C VAL A 291 10.47 18.28 3.50
N PRO A 292 10.91 17.70 2.36
CA PRO A 292 11.84 18.40 1.46
C PRO A 292 11.31 19.76 0.99
N LEU A 293 10.04 19.85 0.56
CA LEU A 293 9.45 21.11 0.14
C LEU A 293 9.35 22.13 1.28
N ARG A 294 9.05 21.68 2.51
CA ARG A 294 9.07 22.55 3.69
C ARG A 294 10.48 23.08 3.98
N ASN A 295 11.51 22.25 3.84
CA ASN A 295 12.91 22.66 4.03
C ASN A 295 13.38 23.62 2.93
N MET A 296 12.77 23.58 1.74
CA MET A 296 12.99 24.56 0.66
C MET A 296 12.20 25.88 0.86
N GLY A 297 11.42 26.01 1.94
CA GLY A 297 10.69 27.24 2.26
C GLY A 297 9.26 27.34 1.72
N TYR A 298 8.73 26.31 1.03
CA TYR A 298 7.36 26.35 0.53
C TYR A 298 6.33 26.35 1.67
N SER A 299 5.20 27.04 1.47
CA SER A 299 4.13 27.14 2.48
C SER A 299 3.47 25.78 2.78
N LYS A 300 2.89 25.62 3.97
CA LYS A 300 2.21 24.37 4.38
C LYS A 300 1.07 23.98 3.44
N GLY A 301 0.29 24.96 2.96
CA GLY A 301 -0.80 24.74 2.01
C GLY A 301 -0.29 24.25 0.66
N CYS A 302 0.76 24.90 0.12
CA CYS A 302 1.41 24.48 -1.13
C CYS A 302 1.98 23.07 -1.02
N CYS A 303 2.69 22.76 0.08
CA CYS A 303 3.20 21.40 0.32
C CYS A 303 2.08 20.36 0.40
N GLY A 304 0.97 20.68 1.06
CA GLY A 304 -0.21 19.81 1.13
C GLY A 304 -0.81 19.54 -0.26
N PHE A 305 -0.99 20.58 -1.08
CA PHE A 305 -1.45 20.44 -2.46
C PHE A 305 -0.51 19.55 -3.29
N LEU A 306 0.81 19.78 -3.21
CA LEU A 306 1.80 19.00 -3.96
C LEU A 306 1.85 17.53 -3.52
N VAL A 307 1.58 17.24 -2.24
CA VAL A 307 1.42 15.85 -1.77
C VAL A 307 0.21 15.17 -2.40
N PHE A 308 -0.97 15.82 -2.41
CA PHE A 308 -2.16 15.28 -3.06
C PHE A 308 -1.98 15.14 -4.57
N LEU A 309 -1.31 16.10 -5.21
CA LEU A 309 -0.96 16.03 -6.63
C LEU A 309 -0.06 14.83 -6.92
N ALA A 310 1.01 14.63 -6.13
CA ALA A 310 1.90 13.48 -6.29
C ALA A 310 1.16 12.15 -6.09
N SER A 311 0.27 12.06 -5.09
CA SER A 311 -0.58 10.89 -4.88
C SER A 311 -1.53 10.64 -6.06
N GLY A 312 -2.17 11.70 -6.56
CA GLY A 312 -3.09 11.64 -7.70
C GLY A 312 -2.41 11.23 -8.99
N LEU A 313 -1.20 11.73 -9.26
CA LEU A 313 -0.38 11.28 -10.39
C LEU A 313 -0.06 9.78 -10.29
N GLY A 314 0.27 9.29 -9.10
CA GLY A 314 0.51 7.85 -8.88
C GLY A 314 -0.70 6.97 -9.21
N HIS A 315 -1.93 7.46 -8.97
CA HIS A 315 -3.16 6.73 -9.27
C HIS A 315 -3.65 6.93 -10.71
N ALA A 316 -3.40 8.10 -11.30
CA ALA A 316 -3.74 8.40 -12.69
C ALA A 316 -2.78 7.73 -13.69
N TRP A 317 -1.54 7.48 -13.27
CA TRP A 317 -0.49 6.88 -14.09
C TRP A 317 -0.89 5.53 -14.71
N PRO A 318 -1.45 4.55 -13.95
CA PRO A 318 -1.92 3.30 -14.55
C PRO A 318 -2.93 3.48 -15.67
N PHE A 319 -3.91 4.36 -15.49
CA PHE A 319 -4.91 4.67 -16.51
C PHE A 319 -4.26 5.24 -17.77
N TRP A 320 -3.32 6.18 -17.62
CA TRP A 320 -2.62 6.76 -18.75
C TRP A 320 -1.81 5.71 -19.53
N CYS A 321 -1.06 4.86 -18.83
CA CYS A 321 -0.22 3.82 -19.46
C CYS A 321 -1.01 2.73 -20.18
N VAL A 322 -2.26 2.46 -19.78
CA VAL A 322 -3.12 1.52 -20.52
C VAL A 322 -3.80 2.18 -21.73
N GLY A 323 -3.67 3.49 -21.91
CA GLY A 323 -4.42 4.23 -22.92
C GLY A 323 -5.90 4.38 -22.57
N ALA A 324 -6.22 4.46 -21.28
CA ALA A 324 -7.58 4.77 -20.84
C ALA A 324 -8.03 6.11 -21.42
N PRO A 325 -9.34 6.31 -21.65
CA PRO A 325 -9.87 7.62 -22.01
C PRO A 325 -9.38 8.71 -21.06
N SER A 326 -9.03 9.88 -21.60
CA SER A 326 -8.48 11.00 -20.82
C SER A 326 -9.38 11.41 -19.64
N TRP A 327 -10.70 11.23 -19.77
CA TRP A 327 -11.65 11.49 -18.68
C TRP A 327 -11.43 10.57 -17.47
N GLN A 328 -11.08 9.29 -17.65
CA GLN A 328 -10.81 8.37 -16.53
C GLN A 328 -9.56 8.80 -15.77
N THR A 329 -8.48 9.09 -16.50
CA THR A 329 -7.23 9.61 -15.95
C THR A 329 -7.45 10.94 -15.23
N ALA A 330 -8.22 11.86 -15.84
CA ALA A 330 -8.53 13.16 -15.26
C ALA A 330 -9.37 13.04 -13.99
N MET A 331 -10.42 12.21 -13.98
CA MET A 331 -11.24 11.98 -12.78
C MET A 331 -10.41 11.41 -11.63
N MET A 332 -9.54 10.43 -11.91
CA MET A 332 -8.65 9.86 -10.89
C MET A 332 -7.72 10.91 -10.29
N LEU A 333 -7.12 11.76 -11.12
CA LEU A 333 -6.30 12.87 -10.65
C LEU A 333 -7.11 13.90 -9.83
N LEU A 334 -8.30 14.24 -10.34
CA LEU A 334 -9.20 15.21 -9.70
C LEU A 334 -9.66 14.73 -8.32
N PHE A 335 -9.90 13.43 -8.12
CA PHE A 335 -10.25 12.89 -6.80
C PHE A 335 -9.26 13.33 -5.72
N PHE A 336 -7.95 13.26 -5.99
CA PHE A 336 -6.93 13.63 -5.01
C PHE A 336 -6.75 15.15 -4.90
N VAL A 337 -6.68 15.85 -6.04
CA VAL A 337 -6.42 17.31 -6.02
C VAL A 337 -7.59 18.06 -5.38
N THR A 338 -8.83 17.60 -5.59
CA THR A 338 -10.02 18.21 -5.00
C THR A 338 -10.11 18.05 -3.49
N GLN A 339 -9.40 17.08 -2.86
CA GLN A 339 -9.34 16.92 -1.39
C GLN A 339 -8.82 18.17 -0.67
N VAL A 340 -8.05 19.02 -1.36
CA VAL A 340 -7.57 20.28 -0.78
C VAL A 340 -8.73 21.22 -0.46
N ILE A 341 -9.82 21.19 -1.24
CA ILE A 341 -10.99 22.05 -1.02
C ILE A 341 -11.67 21.77 0.32
N PRO A 342 -12.16 20.54 0.63
CA PRO A 342 -12.78 20.25 1.92
C PRO A 342 -11.81 20.44 3.09
N LEU A 343 -10.50 20.18 2.91
CA LEU A 343 -9.48 20.49 3.94
C LEU A 343 -9.40 21.99 4.27
N GLN A 344 -9.47 22.86 3.26
CA GLN A 344 -9.44 24.31 3.45
C GLN A 344 -10.76 24.81 4.05
N LEU A 345 -11.91 24.29 3.58
CA LEU A 345 -13.23 24.62 4.12
C LEU A 345 -13.34 24.23 5.59
N GLU A 346 -12.93 23.01 5.92
CA GLU A 346 -12.85 22.49 7.29
C GLU A 346 -12.02 23.41 8.18
N SER A 347 -10.83 23.83 7.74
CA SER A 347 -9.97 24.71 8.52
C SER A 347 -10.55 26.13 8.69
N LYS A 348 -11.28 26.65 7.70
CA LYS A 348 -11.84 28.01 7.73
C LYS A 348 -13.14 28.07 8.52
N LEU A 349 -14.01 27.08 8.33
CA LEU A 349 -15.35 27.02 8.92
C LEU A 349 -15.37 26.24 10.24
N GLN A 350 -14.23 25.68 10.67
CA GLN A 350 -14.11 24.85 11.88
C GLN A 350 -15.10 23.68 11.90
N ILE A 351 -15.42 23.13 10.71
CA ILE A 351 -16.34 22.00 10.57
C ILE A 351 -15.67 20.77 11.17
N GLN A 352 -16.35 20.09 12.08
CA GLN A 352 -15.88 18.84 12.65
C GLN A 352 -17.06 17.89 12.81
N GLY A 353 -16.84 16.63 12.50
CA GLY A 353 -17.82 15.58 12.69
C GLY A 353 -17.59 14.40 11.76
N ARG A 354 -17.92 13.20 12.22
CA ARG A 354 -17.83 12.00 11.38
C ARG A 354 -18.75 12.08 10.16
N ALA A 355 -19.94 12.66 10.35
CA ALA A 355 -20.90 12.86 9.25
C ALA A 355 -20.27 13.69 8.13
N TRP A 356 -19.56 14.78 8.46
CA TRP A 356 -18.83 15.59 7.49
C TRP A 356 -17.80 14.76 6.70
N VAL A 357 -16.96 13.98 7.41
CA VAL A 357 -15.94 13.13 6.77
C VAL A 357 -16.59 12.16 5.77
N TYR A 358 -17.58 11.38 6.21
CA TYR A 358 -18.24 10.41 5.35
C TYR A 358 -19.03 11.05 4.20
N THR A 359 -19.65 12.21 4.43
CA THR A 359 -20.35 12.95 3.36
C THR A 359 -19.38 13.39 2.27
N VAL A 360 -18.22 13.94 2.63
CA VAL A 360 -17.20 14.34 1.64
C VAL A 360 -16.69 13.13 0.87
N GLU A 361 -16.34 12.04 1.55
CA GLU A 361 -15.83 10.82 0.89
C GLU A 361 -16.87 10.21 -0.05
N VAL A 362 -18.15 10.17 0.33
CA VAL A 362 -19.23 9.68 -0.55
C VAL A 362 -19.43 10.60 -1.74
N LEU A 363 -19.45 11.93 -1.54
CA LEU A 363 -19.65 12.90 -2.61
C LEU A 363 -18.50 12.92 -3.62
N LEU A 364 -17.26 12.69 -3.17
CA LEU A 364 -16.08 12.64 -4.04
C LEU A 364 -15.81 11.24 -4.60
N SER A 365 -16.42 10.19 -4.04
CA SER A 365 -16.24 8.81 -4.49
C SER A 365 -16.46 8.60 -6.00
N PRO A 366 -17.38 9.29 -6.71
CA PRO A 366 -17.51 9.12 -8.15
C PRO A 366 -16.23 9.47 -8.92
N LEU A 367 -15.43 10.44 -8.45
CA LEU A 367 -14.17 10.79 -9.10
C LEU A 367 -13.15 9.64 -9.06
N PHE A 368 -13.23 8.77 -8.05
CA PHE A 368 -12.33 7.63 -7.88
C PHE A 368 -12.92 6.32 -8.44
N VAL A 369 -14.17 6.03 -8.10
CA VAL A 369 -14.82 4.74 -8.35
C VAL A 369 -15.39 4.63 -9.75
N TRP A 370 -15.94 5.72 -10.31
CA TRP A 370 -16.54 5.67 -11.64
C TRP A 370 -15.54 5.31 -12.74
N PRO A 371 -14.31 5.88 -12.76
CA PRO A 371 -13.26 5.44 -13.68
C PRO A 371 -12.93 3.96 -13.52
N LEU A 372 -12.87 3.45 -12.29
CA LEU A 372 -12.59 2.05 -12.01
C LEU A 372 -13.68 1.14 -12.57
N LEU A 373 -14.96 1.45 -12.35
CA LEU A 373 -16.07 0.65 -12.86
C LEU A 373 -16.08 0.55 -14.39
N HIS A 374 -15.69 1.62 -15.09
CA HIS A 374 -15.58 1.64 -16.56
C HIS A 374 -14.26 1.06 -17.08
N ALA A 375 -13.29 0.84 -16.20
CA ALA A 375 -12.06 0.16 -16.52
C ALA A 375 -12.25 -1.37 -16.58
N PHE A 376 -13.29 -1.89 -15.90
CA PHE A 376 -13.63 -3.32 -15.81
C PHE A 376 -14.88 -3.73 -16.60
N ALA A 377 -15.55 -2.77 -17.25
CA ALA A 377 -16.70 -2.99 -18.13
C ALA A 377 -16.25 -2.97 -19.60
#